data_AF-A0A1T5A6C7-F1
#
_entry.id   AF-A0A1T5A6C7-F1
#
_cell.length_a   1.000
_cell.length_b   1.000
_cell.length_c   1.000
_cell.angle_alpha   90.00
_cell.angle_beta   90.00
_cell.angle_gamma   90.00
#
_symmetry.space_group_name_H-M   'P 1'
#
loop_
_entity.id
_entity.type
_entity.pdbx_description
1 polymer ?
#
loop_
_entity_poly.entity_id
_entity_poly.type
_entity_poly.pdbx_seq_one_letter_code
_entity_poly.pdbx_strand_id
1 'polypeptide(L)'
;MFGKKFVGRLFGNGNGRKFLFGKKQTQGCKGNRQGTKEESSYNEERSTVVCVCPRCGYTAPHQRGISCRSILCPSCNAQLERRRKDEIKDNEIKSDKKPIRKIPVVNIALCTGCGNCVDACPFHAIVIENSKAVIDESICKKCRKCIPACPSDAIS
;
A
#
# COMPACT_ATOMS: atom_id res chain seq x y z
N MET A 1 -30.40 15.46 68.17
CA MET A 1 -29.16 16.20 67.85
C MET A 1 -29.20 16.48 66.35
N PHE A 2 -29.63 17.67 65.91
CA PHE A 2 -28.76 18.81 65.54
C PHE A 2 -27.54 18.35 64.72
N GLY A 3 -27.33 18.71 63.46
CA GLY A 3 -28.02 19.68 62.61
C GLY A 3 -27.42 19.81 61.21
N LYS A 4 -28.17 20.54 60.39
CA LYS A 4 -27.86 21.35 59.20
C LYS A 4 -26.36 21.50 58.83
N LYS A 5 -26.03 21.41 57.53
CA LYS A 5 -25.85 22.59 56.66
C LYS A 5 -25.37 22.23 55.24
N PHE A 6 -26.07 22.85 54.28
CA PHE A 6 -25.70 23.11 52.89
C PHE A 6 -24.38 23.89 52.76
N VAL A 7 -23.50 23.44 51.87
CA VAL A 7 -22.65 24.23 50.93
C VAL A 7 -22.02 23.20 49.98
N GLY A 8 -22.23 23.18 48.66
CA GLY A 8 -22.26 24.28 47.72
C GLY A 8 -20.92 24.33 46.98
N ARG A 9 -20.83 23.70 45.80
CA ARG A 9 -20.03 24.19 44.67
C ARG A 9 -20.35 23.42 43.38
N LEU A 10 -21.30 23.98 42.65
CA LEU A 10 -21.35 23.89 41.20
C LEU A 10 -20.11 24.59 40.66
N PHE A 11 -19.24 23.85 39.99
CA PHE A 11 -18.31 24.44 39.02
C PHE A 11 -18.63 23.86 37.66
N GLY A 12 -19.57 24.53 36.99
CA GLY A 12 -19.61 24.51 35.53
C GLY A 12 -18.39 25.28 35.02
N ASN A 13 -17.60 24.66 34.15
CA ASN A 13 -16.71 25.39 33.27
C ASN A 13 -17.23 25.19 31.85
N GLY A 14 -18.09 26.11 31.44
CA GLY A 14 -18.48 26.29 30.06
C GLY A 14 -17.29 26.78 29.26
N ASN A 15 -16.84 25.98 28.29
CA ASN A 15 -15.97 26.46 27.21
C ASN A 15 -16.81 27.12 26.12
N GLY A 16 -17.46 28.23 26.48
CA GLY A 16 -18.00 29.19 25.53
C GLY A 16 -16.85 29.94 24.88
N ARG A 17 -16.38 29.46 23.72
CA ARG A 17 -15.45 30.21 22.89
C ARG A 17 -16.21 31.41 22.31
N LYS A 18 -16.01 32.56 22.97
CA LYS A 18 -16.39 33.89 22.48
C LYS A 18 -15.75 34.11 21.11
N PHE A 19 -16.53 34.02 20.04
CA PHE A 19 -16.13 34.51 18.73
C PHE A 19 -16.27 36.03 18.72
N LEU A 20 -15.21 36.73 19.14
CA LEU A 20 -15.09 38.16 18.90
C LEU A 20 -14.74 38.37 17.43
N PHE A 21 -15.65 39.02 16.71
CA PHE A 21 -15.45 39.51 15.35
C PHE A 21 -14.33 40.57 15.32
N GLY A 22 -13.10 40.12 15.06
CA GLY A 22 -11.93 40.95 14.80
C GLY A 22 -11.57 40.93 13.33
N LYS A 23 -11.58 42.09 12.69
CA LYS A 23 -11.25 42.29 11.28
C LYS A 23 -9.79 41.92 10.98
N LYS A 24 -9.61 41.12 9.93
CA LYS A 24 -8.49 41.03 8.97
C LYS A 24 -7.06 40.97 9.53
N GLN A 25 -6.39 39.85 9.27
CA GLN A 25 -5.06 39.81 8.63
C GLN A 25 -4.79 38.38 8.13
N THR A 26 -4.83 38.21 6.81
CA THR A 26 -4.36 37.02 6.11
C THR A 26 -2.85 36.92 6.31
N GLN A 27 -2.39 36.15 7.30
CA GLN A 27 -1.00 35.71 7.31
C GLN A 27 -0.86 34.61 6.27
N GLY A 28 -0.50 35.04 5.05
CA GLY A 28 -0.04 34.15 4.00
C GLY A 28 1.16 33.36 4.51
N CYS A 29 1.10 32.05 4.37
CA CYS A 29 2.25 31.19 4.54
C CYS A 29 3.30 31.66 3.53
N LYS A 30 4.39 32.25 4.03
CA LYS A 30 5.53 32.71 3.23
C LYS A 30 6.03 31.53 2.40
N GLY A 31 5.74 31.57 1.10
CA GLY A 31 6.30 30.67 0.12
C GLY A 31 7.81 30.86 0.09
N ASN A 32 8.54 29.78 0.35
CA ASN A 32 9.95 29.71 0.04
C ASN A 32 10.26 28.31 -0.47
N ARG A 33 10.02 28.10 -1.77
CA ARG A 33 10.76 27.13 -2.56
C ARG A 33 11.04 27.81 -3.89
N GLN A 34 12.28 28.26 -4.00
CA GLN A 34 12.88 28.73 -5.23
C GLN A 34 12.59 27.71 -6.33
N GLY A 35 11.92 28.14 -7.39
CA GLY A 35 11.88 27.39 -8.63
C GLY A 35 13.27 27.46 -9.26
N THR A 36 13.94 26.32 -9.36
CA THR A 36 15.03 26.15 -10.31
C THR A 36 14.39 25.96 -11.68
N LYS A 37 14.55 26.97 -12.55
CA LYS A 37 14.38 26.78 -13.99
C LYS A 37 15.60 26.00 -14.46
N GLU A 38 15.46 24.70 -14.65
CA GLU A 38 16.42 23.93 -15.44
C GLU A 38 15.63 23.02 -16.39
N GLU A 39 15.61 23.44 -17.65
CA GLU A 39 15.32 22.58 -18.79
C GLU A 39 16.34 21.44 -18.82
N SER A 40 15.89 20.21 -18.59
CA SER A 40 16.55 19.03 -19.15
C SER A 40 15.57 17.86 -19.23
N SER A 41 15.41 17.40 -20.47
CA SER A 41 14.92 16.09 -20.91
C SER A 41 14.45 15.08 -19.83
N TYR A 42 13.18 14.70 -19.97
CA TYR A 42 12.67 13.36 -19.70
C TYR A 42 12.63 12.90 -18.22
N ASN A 43 11.66 13.39 -17.43
CA ASN A 43 11.21 12.77 -16.17
C ASN A 43 9.77 13.20 -15.82
N GLU A 44 8.77 12.43 -16.26
CA GLU A 44 7.33 12.73 -16.15
C GLU A 44 6.61 11.82 -15.13
N GLU A 45 7.14 11.67 -13.92
CA GLU A 45 6.57 10.79 -12.88
C GLU A 45 6.24 11.53 -11.58
N ARG A 46 5.51 12.66 -11.68
CA ARG A 46 5.01 13.35 -10.49
C ARG A 46 3.57 13.83 -10.64
N SER A 47 2.66 12.86 -10.45
CA SER A 47 1.28 13.03 -9.97
C SER A 47 0.50 14.20 -10.58
N THR A 48 0.08 14.06 -11.84
CA THR A 48 -0.92 14.97 -12.43
C THR A 48 -2.29 14.66 -11.82
N VAL A 49 -2.82 15.58 -11.02
CA VAL A 49 -4.19 15.48 -10.50
C VAL A 49 -5.15 15.59 -11.68
N VAL A 50 -6.11 14.66 -11.77
CA VAL A 50 -7.12 14.64 -12.84
C VAL A 50 -8.53 14.64 -12.23
N CYS A 51 -9.51 15.12 -13.00
CA CYS A 51 -10.92 15.04 -12.63
C CYS A 51 -11.54 13.82 -13.32
N VAL A 52 -12.20 12.93 -12.58
CA VAL A 52 -12.75 11.65 -13.07
C VAL A 52 -14.25 11.60 -12.82
N CYS A 53 -14.99 11.12 -13.81
CA CYS A 53 -16.41 10.86 -13.67
C CYS A 53 -16.66 9.55 -12.90
N PRO A 54 -17.43 9.56 -11.79
CA PRO A 54 -17.72 8.34 -11.04
C PRO A 54 -18.70 7.39 -11.74
N ARG A 55 -19.35 7.82 -12.82
CA ARG A 55 -20.36 7.02 -13.54
C ARG A 55 -19.80 6.25 -14.73
N CYS A 56 -18.95 6.89 -15.55
CA CYS A 56 -18.42 6.28 -16.78
C CYS A 56 -16.89 6.25 -16.86
N GLY A 57 -16.18 6.83 -15.88
CA GLY A 57 -14.72 6.87 -15.89
C GLY A 57 -14.09 7.94 -16.78
N TYR A 58 -14.88 8.81 -17.42
CA TYR A 58 -14.35 9.94 -18.21
C TYR A 58 -13.37 10.78 -17.39
N THR A 59 -12.19 11.05 -17.96
CA THR A 59 -11.12 11.84 -17.33
C THR A 59 -10.95 13.19 -18.01
N ALA A 60 -10.85 14.25 -17.22
CA ALA A 60 -10.52 15.60 -17.67
C ALA A 60 -9.30 16.14 -16.92
N PRO A 61 -8.46 16.98 -17.54
CA PRO A 61 -7.33 17.61 -16.86
C PRO A 61 -7.81 18.57 -15.77
N HIS A 62 -7.13 18.58 -14.63
CA HIS A 62 -7.45 19.53 -13.56
C HIS A 62 -6.95 20.94 -13.93
N GLN A 63 -7.86 21.91 -14.00
CA GLN A 63 -7.51 23.32 -14.23
C GLN A 63 -7.35 24.06 -12.89
N ARG A 64 -6.35 24.95 -12.78
CA ARG A 64 -6.15 25.75 -11.57
C ARG A 64 -7.32 26.72 -11.39
N GLY A 65 -7.85 26.81 -10.17
CA GLY A 65 -8.97 27.70 -9.85
C GLY A 65 -10.37 27.15 -10.18
N ILE A 66 -10.46 26.03 -10.90
CA ILE A 66 -11.73 25.39 -11.23
C ILE A 66 -11.86 24.10 -10.42
N SER A 67 -12.98 23.94 -9.71
CA SER A 67 -13.23 22.73 -8.93
C SER A 67 -13.62 21.57 -9.86
N CYS A 68 -13.19 20.33 -9.58
CA CYS A 68 -13.65 19.19 -10.39
C CYS A 68 -15.18 19.04 -10.36
N ARG A 69 -15.82 19.31 -9.20
CA ARG A 69 -17.27 19.18 -9.02
C ARG A 69 -18.10 20.20 -9.81
N SER A 70 -17.48 21.30 -10.27
CA SER A 70 -18.15 22.29 -11.12
C SER A 70 -18.16 21.92 -12.60
N ILE A 71 -17.48 20.84 -13.00
CA ILE A 71 -17.45 20.34 -14.39
C ILE A 71 -18.39 19.13 -14.48
N LEU A 72 -19.25 19.11 -15.51
CA LEU A 72 -20.14 18.00 -15.81
C LEU A 72 -19.51 17.08 -16.87
N CYS A 73 -19.67 15.78 -16.70
CA CYS A 73 -19.20 14.78 -17.66
C CYS A 73 -20.01 14.86 -18.97
N PRO A 74 -19.39 14.96 -20.16
CA PRO A 74 -20.11 15.02 -21.43
C PRO A 74 -20.85 13.72 -21.78
N SER A 75 -20.44 12.58 -21.20
CA SER A 75 -21.04 11.27 -21.51
C SER A 75 -22.28 10.94 -20.70
N CYS A 76 -22.40 11.42 -19.45
CA CYS A 76 -23.48 11.05 -18.53
C CYS A 76 -24.01 12.20 -17.66
N ASN A 77 -23.49 13.42 -17.88
CA ASN A 77 -23.85 14.65 -17.17
C ASN A 77 -23.62 14.65 -15.64
N ALA A 78 -22.85 13.69 -15.11
CA ALA A 78 -22.50 13.65 -13.69
C ALA A 78 -21.35 14.62 -13.35
N GLN A 79 -21.34 15.17 -12.13
CA GLN A 79 -20.22 15.97 -11.61
C GLN A 79 -18.93 15.15 -11.53
N LEU A 80 -17.79 15.76 -11.85
CA LEU A 80 -16.49 15.09 -11.77
C LEU A 80 -15.91 15.14 -10.34
N GLU A 81 -15.08 14.14 -10.00
CA GLU A 81 -14.36 14.02 -8.74
C GLU A 81 -12.86 14.18 -8.94
N ARG A 82 -12.16 14.80 -7.98
CA ARG A 82 -10.70 14.86 -8.01
C ARG A 82 -10.11 13.50 -7.66
N ARG A 83 -9.29 12.92 -8.53
CA ARG A 83 -8.53 11.70 -8.27
C ARG A 83 -7.06 11.90 -8.62
N ARG A 84 -6.19 11.12 -7.99
CA ARG A 84 -4.77 11.05 -8.33
C ARG A 84 -4.61 10.08 -9.51
N LYS A 85 -3.89 10.47 -10.58
CA LYS A 85 -3.70 9.61 -11.78
C LYS A 85 -2.99 8.30 -11.43
N ASP A 86 -2.13 8.32 -10.42
CA ASP A 86 -1.50 7.15 -9.80
C ASP A 86 -2.47 6.17 -9.12
N GLU A 87 -3.66 6.64 -8.70
CA GLU A 87 -4.72 5.83 -8.11
C GLU A 87 -5.73 5.30 -9.15
N ILE A 88 -5.74 5.90 -10.35
CA ILE A 88 -6.53 5.42 -11.49
C ILE A 88 -5.66 4.35 -12.14
N LYS A 89 -5.84 3.11 -11.70
CA LYS A 89 -5.34 1.96 -12.44
C LYS A 89 -6.14 1.96 -13.75
N ASP A 90 -5.59 2.53 -14.82
CA ASP A 90 -6.01 2.21 -16.19
C ASP A 90 -6.19 0.68 -16.24
N ASN A 91 -7.26 0.20 -16.89
CA ASN A 91 -7.64 -1.21 -16.99
C ASN A 91 -6.59 -2.08 -17.72
N GLU A 92 -5.31 -1.81 -17.55
CA GLU A 92 -4.30 -2.82 -17.50
C GLU A 92 -4.52 -3.66 -16.24
N ILE A 93 -4.37 -4.96 -16.41
CA ILE A 93 -4.27 -5.94 -15.35
C ILE A 93 -3.05 -5.56 -14.49
N LYS A 94 -3.19 -4.56 -13.61
CA LYS A 94 -2.33 -4.38 -12.44
C LYS A 94 -2.73 -5.45 -11.46
N SER A 95 -2.50 -6.69 -11.89
CA SER A 95 -2.49 -7.78 -10.98
C SER A 95 -1.33 -7.47 -10.07
N ASP A 96 -1.69 -7.18 -8.83
CA ASP A 96 -0.91 -7.49 -7.64
C ASP A 96 -0.64 -9.02 -7.61
N LYS A 97 -0.19 -9.61 -8.73
CA LYS A 97 0.16 -11.01 -8.91
C LYS A 97 1.51 -11.16 -8.23
N LYS A 98 1.45 -11.34 -6.91
CA LYS A 98 2.56 -11.85 -6.12
C LYS A 98 3.24 -12.96 -6.95
N PRO A 99 4.55 -12.91 -7.17
CA PRO A 99 5.22 -13.92 -8.00
C PRO A 99 4.91 -15.31 -7.44
N ILE A 100 4.42 -16.20 -8.30
CA ILE A 100 4.11 -17.57 -7.91
C ILE A 100 5.45 -18.23 -7.56
N ARG A 101 5.71 -18.43 -6.26
CA ARG A 101 6.91 -19.13 -5.79
C ARG A 101 6.83 -20.58 -6.27
N LYS A 102 7.83 -21.01 -7.03
CA LYS A 102 7.99 -22.40 -7.50
C LYS A 102 8.46 -23.29 -6.35
N ILE A 103 8.09 -24.57 -6.42
CA ILE A 103 8.55 -25.61 -5.48
C ILE A 103 10.01 -25.93 -5.82
N PRO A 104 10.90 -26.10 -4.83
CA PRO A 104 12.27 -26.53 -5.08
C PRO A 104 12.28 -27.93 -5.69
N VAL A 105 13.17 -28.16 -6.66
CA VAL A 105 13.32 -29.44 -7.37
C VAL A 105 14.65 -30.07 -6.99
N VAL A 106 14.66 -31.39 -6.82
CA VAL A 106 15.87 -32.16 -6.51
C VAL A 106 16.48 -32.70 -7.79
N ASN A 107 17.77 -32.42 -8.01
CA ASN A 107 18.57 -33.05 -9.05
C ASN A 107 19.08 -34.41 -8.56
N ILE A 108 18.53 -35.49 -9.12
CA ILE A 108 18.84 -36.87 -8.74
C ILE A 108 20.32 -37.23 -9.03
N ALA A 109 20.96 -36.61 -10.02
CA ALA A 109 22.35 -36.89 -10.37
C ALA A 109 23.34 -36.35 -9.33
N LEU A 110 23.03 -35.19 -8.73
CA LEU A 110 23.87 -34.55 -7.70
C LEU A 110 23.50 -34.97 -6.28
N CYS A 111 22.28 -35.47 -6.07
CA CYS A 111 21.81 -35.87 -4.75
C CYS A 111 22.58 -37.10 -4.25
N THR A 112 23.27 -36.96 -3.13
CA THR A 112 24.02 -38.03 -2.46
C THR A 112 23.17 -38.84 -1.47
N GLY A 113 21.92 -38.41 -1.19
CA GLY A 113 21.06 -39.06 -0.20
C GLY A 113 21.46 -38.78 1.26
N CYS A 114 22.25 -37.73 1.53
CA CYS A 114 22.77 -37.41 2.86
C CYS A 114 21.71 -37.09 3.92
N GLY A 115 20.51 -36.66 3.53
CA GLY A 115 19.39 -36.41 4.45
C GLY A 115 19.36 -35.05 5.15
N ASN A 116 20.38 -34.19 5.00
CA ASN A 116 20.39 -32.85 5.62
C ASN A 116 19.16 -32.00 5.28
N CYS A 117 18.60 -32.18 4.08
CA CYS A 117 17.39 -31.46 3.65
C CYS A 117 16.13 -31.87 4.43
N VAL A 118 16.08 -33.11 4.94
CA VAL A 118 14.99 -33.62 5.79
C VAL A 118 15.02 -32.90 7.13
N ASP A 119 16.18 -32.86 7.79
CA ASP A 119 16.37 -32.17 9.09
C ASP A 119 16.11 -30.66 8.99
N ALA A 120 16.47 -30.04 7.86
CA ALA A 120 16.25 -28.62 7.62
C ALA A 120 14.78 -28.27 7.34
N CYS A 121 13.92 -29.26 7.04
CA CYS A 121 12.53 -29.02 6.67
C CYS A 121 11.61 -29.02 7.91
N PRO A 122 11.12 -27.86 8.39
CA PRO A 122 10.27 -27.80 9.58
C PRO A 122 8.88 -28.42 9.34
N PHE A 123 8.50 -28.65 8.09
CA PHE A 123 7.22 -29.22 7.70
C PHE A 123 7.32 -30.71 7.35
N HIS A 124 8.50 -31.32 7.45
CA HIS A 124 8.74 -32.72 7.11
C HIS A 124 8.24 -33.11 5.71
N ALA A 125 8.29 -32.16 4.76
CA ALA A 125 7.81 -32.35 3.39
C ALA A 125 8.82 -33.10 2.49
N ILE A 126 9.93 -33.58 3.03
CA ILE A 126 11.02 -34.20 2.28
C ILE A 126 11.27 -35.59 2.88
N VAL A 127 11.28 -36.60 2.02
CA VAL A 127 11.57 -38.00 2.37
C VAL A 127 12.73 -38.51 1.54
N ILE A 128 13.41 -39.55 2.01
CA ILE A 128 14.47 -40.23 1.26
C ILE A 128 13.93 -41.56 0.76
N GLU A 129 13.85 -41.70 -0.56
CA GLU A 129 13.48 -42.95 -1.23
C GLU A 129 14.60 -43.35 -2.18
N ASN A 130 14.99 -44.63 -2.19
CA ASN A 130 16.05 -45.15 -3.05
C ASN A 130 17.36 -44.34 -2.97
N SER A 131 17.73 -43.91 -1.76
CA SER A 131 18.92 -43.06 -1.50
C SER A 131 18.86 -41.67 -2.17
N LYS A 132 17.67 -41.18 -2.54
CA LYS A 132 17.46 -39.87 -3.15
C LYS A 132 16.38 -39.09 -2.40
N ALA A 133 16.54 -37.77 -2.31
CA ALA A 133 15.55 -36.92 -1.68
C ALA A 133 14.36 -36.68 -2.62
N VAL A 134 13.15 -36.87 -2.11
CA VAL A 134 11.87 -36.65 -2.79
C VAL A 134 11.07 -35.62 -1.99
N ILE A 135 10.53 -34.60 -2.68
CA ILE A 135 9.79 -33.50 -2.06
C ILE A 135 8.30 -33.69 -2.35
N ASP A 136 7.49 -33.74 -1.30
CA ASP A 136 6.04 -33.75 -1.42
C ASP A 136 5.50 -32.34 -1.65
N GLU A 137 4.96 -32.11 -2.84
CA GLU A 137 4.41 -30.83 -3.27
C GLU A 137 3.19 -30.39 -2.45
N SER A 138 2.43 -31.34 -1.90
CA SER A 138 1.21 -31.07 -1.13
C SER A 138 1.53 -30.49 0.26
N ILE A 139 2.64 -30.92 0.84
CA ILE A 139 3.09 -30.51 2.18
C ILE A 139 4.00 -29.27 2.09
N CYS A 140 4.82 -29.18 1.03
CA CYS A 140 5.84 -28.15 0.89
C CYS A 140 5.29 -26.72 0.90
N LYS A 141 5.64 -25.94 1.94
CA LYS A 141 5.29 -24.51 2.05
C LYS A 141 6.23 -23.57 1.29
N LYS A 142 7.14 -24.10 0.46
CA LYS A 142 8.06 -23.33 -0.39
C LYS A 142 8.93 -22.34 0.40
N CYS A 143 9.37 -22.75 1.58
CA CYS A 143 10.20 -21.94 2.48
C CYS A 143 11.68 -21.89 2.09
N ARG A 144 12.14 -22.79 1.21
CA ARG A 144 13.51 -22.87 0.66
C ARG A 144 14.63 -23.08 1.68
N LYS A 145 14.32 -23.52 2.89
CA LYS A 145 15.34 -23.90 3.89
C LYS A 145 16.20 -25.10 3.48
N CYS A 146 15.66 -25.96 2.60
CA CYS A 146 16.38 -27.12 2.08
C CYS A 146 17.54 -26.77 1.13
N ILE A 147 17.51 -25.60 0.48
CA ILE A 147 18.55 -25.17 -0.47
C ILE A 147 19.89 -25.00 0.24
N PRO A 148 20.04 -24.11 1.25
CA PRO A 148 21.32 -23.92 1.95
C PRO A 148 21.73 -25.12 2.82
N ALA A 149 20.81 -26.06 3.08
CA ALA A 149 21.10 -27.27 3.85
C ALA A 149 21.75 -28.38 3.01
N CYS A 150 21.64 -28.31 1.68
CA CYS A 150 22.19 -29.32 0.79
C CYS A 150 23.69 -29.05 0.55
N PRO A 151 24.61 -29.91 1.03
CA PRO A 151 26.05 -29.69 0.82
C PRO A 151 26.49 -29.91 -0.63
N SER A 152 25.67 -30.61 -1.43
CA SER A 152 25.93 -30.93 -2.83
C SER A 152 25.20 -29.99 -3.80
N ASP A 153 24.53 -28.95 -3.28
CA ASP A 153 23.71 -28.00 -4.05
C ASP A 153 22.73 -28.70 -5.02
N ALA A 154 22.23 -29.88 -4.63
CA ALA A 154 21.37 -30.70 -5.46
C ALA A 154 19.91 -30.19 -5.52
N ILE A 155 19.58 -29.08 -4.85
CA ILE A 155 18.21 -28.55 -4.73
C ILE A 155 18.17 -27.11 -5.27
N SER A 156 17.26 -26.84 -6.22
CA SER A 156 17.08 -25.53 -6.88
C SER A 156 15.65 -25.04 -6.91
#